data_AF-X1IWE8-F1
#
_entry.id   AF-X1IWE8-F1
#
_cell.length_a   1.000
_cell.length_b   1.000
_cell.length_c   1.000
_cell.angle_alpha   90.00
_cell.angle_beta   90.00
_cell.angle_gamma   90.00
#
_symmetry.space_group_name_H-M   'P 1'
#
loop_
_entity.id
_entity.type
_entity.pdbx_description
1 polymer ?
#
loop_
_entity_poly.entity_id
_entity_poly.type
_entity_poly.pdbx_seq_one_letter_code
_entity_poly.pdbx_strand_id
1 'polypeptide(L)'
;LATELIVNPNTIARAYRELEKEGFIYTRKGKGCYVSDDSSSLIKEERTQIIIRILDEAIEEAKKFNPDSAEIRKLFAKRITLTEESKRGGEKNE
;
A
#
# COMPACT_ATOMS: atom_id res chain seq x y z
N LEU A 1 16.77 -1.01 -23.55
CA LEU A 1 16.39 -1.71 -22.30
C LEU A 1 16.83 -3.18 -22.27
N ALA A 2 16.66 -3.98 -23.33
CA ALA A 2 17.12 -5.38 -23.35
C ALA A 2 18.66 -5.55 -23.34
N THR A 3 19.43 -4.49 -23.58
CA THR A 3 20.90 -4.53 -23.61
C THR A 3 21.56 -4.03 -22.31
N GLU A 4 20.79 -3.49 -21.36
CA GLU A 4 21.32 -2.86 -20.13
C GLU A 4 21.15 -3.72 -18.87
N LEU A 5 20.36 -4.78 -18.94
CA LEU A 5 20.13 -5.71 -17.84
C LEU A 5 20.62 -7.09 -18.27
N ILE A 6 21.58 -7.66 -17.53
CA ILE A 6 22.05 -9.05 -17.65
C ILE A 6 20.93 -9.98 -17.16
N VAL A 7 19.77 -9.93 -17.82
CA VAL A 7 18.54 -10.58 -17.43
C VAL A 7 17.98 -11.28 -18.67
N ASN A 8 17.62 -12.54 -18.51
CA ASN A 8 17.11 -13.36 -19.61
C ASN A 8 15.89 -12.67 -20.26
N PRO A 9 15.84 -12.50 -21.61
CA PRO A 9 14.72 -11.89 -22.31
C PRO A 9 13.36 -12.51 -21.96
N ASN A 10 13.32 -13.81 -21.67
CA ASN A 10 12.12 -14.50 -21.22
C ASN A 10 11.66 -14.02 -19.83
N THR A 11 12.59 -13.68 -18.94
CA THR A 11 12.29 -13.12 -17.62
C THR A 11 11.67 -11.74 -17.75
N ILE A 12 12.20 -10.91 -18.65
CA ILE A 12 11.61 -9.60 -18.96
C ILE A 12 10.20 -9.80 -19.52
N ALA A 13 10.02 -10.66 -20.53
CA ALA A 13 8.71 -10.94 -21.11
C ALA A 13 7.69 -11.54 -20.12
N ARG A 14 8.17 -12.24 -19.08
CA ARG A 14 7.34 -12.74 -17.99
C ARG A 14 6.93 -11.62 -17.04
N ALA A 15 7.87 -10.76 -16.63
CA ALA A 15 7.58 -9.62 -15.76
C ALA A 15 6.57 -8.65 -16.39
N TYR A 16 6.70 -8.35 -17.69
CA TYR A 16 5.72 -7.51 -18.40
C TYR A 16 4.33 -8.15 -18.46
N ARG A 17 4.25 -9.48 -18.62
CA ARG A 17 2.96 -10.20 -18.58
C ARG A 17 2.34 -10.21 -17.19
N GLU A 18 3.16 -10.33 -16.14
CA GLU A 18 2.70 -10.28 -14.75
C GLU A 18 2.17 -8.86 -14.43
N LEU A 19 2.92 -7.81 -14.80
CA LEU A 19 2.47 -6.42 -14.63
C LEU A 19 1.19 -6.09 -15.44
N GLU A 20 1.03 -6.67 -16.63
CA GLU A 20 -0.19 -6.50 -17.43
C GLU A 20 -1.38 -7.25 -16.81
N LYS A 21 -1.15 -8.46 -16.29
CA LYS A 21 -2.16 -9.26 -15.59
C LYS A 21 -2.61 -8.59 -14.29
N GLU A 22 -1.68 -7.97 -13.58
CA GLU A 22 -1.94 -7.22 -12.35
C GLU A 22 -2.52 -5.84 -12.63
N GLY A 23 -2.65 -5.41 -13.91
CA GLY A 23 -3.31 -4.15 -14.26
C GLY A 23 -2.44 -2.91 -14.08
N PHE A 24 -1.14 -3.06 -13.78
CA PHE A 24 -0.20 -1.94 -13.69
C PHE A 24 0.11 -1.32 -15.06
N ILE A 25 0.11 -2.15 -16.11
CA ILE A 25 0.36 -1.72 -17.49
C ILE A 25 -0.67 -2.34 -18.44
N TYR A 26 -0.90 -1.73 -19.59
CA TYR A 26 -1.75 -2.29 -20.64
C TYR A 26 -1.10 -2.14 -22.01
N THR A 27 -1.25 -3.17 -22.84
CA THR A 27 -0.71 -3.15 -24.20
C THR A 27 -1.76 -2.69 -25.20
N ARG A 28 -1.43 -1.66 -25.99
CA ARG A 28 -2.21 -1.31 -27.19
C ARG A 28 -1.56 -1.96 -28.42
N LYS A 29 -2.32 -2.82 -29.11
CA LYS A 29 -1.86 -3.48 -30.34
C LYS A 29 -1.26 -2.45 -31.32
N GLY A 30 0.00 -2.69 -31.70
CA GLY A 30 0.75 -1.85 -32.65
C GLY A 30 1.30 -0.54 -32.08
N LYS A 31 1.08 -0.21 -30.79
CA LYS A 31 1.53 1.06 -30.18
C LYS A 31 2.42 0.90 -28.95
N GLY A 32 2.63 -0.33 -28.47
CA GLY A 32 3.47 -0.63 -27.32
C GLY A 32 2.68 -0.75 -26.01
N CYS A 33 3.40 -0.69 -24.89
CA CYS A 33 2.86 -0.88 -23.54
C CYS A 33 2.82 0.47 -22.79
N TYR A 34 1.73 0.73 -22.08
CA TYR A 34 1.47 1.99 -21.38
C TYR A 34 1.15 1.70 -19.91
N VAL A 35 1.45 2.65 -19.01
CA VAL A 35 1.11 2.57 -17.58
C VAL A 35 -0.39 2.81 -17.40
N SER A 36 -1.04 2.00 -16.57
CA SER A 36 -2.47 2.10 -16.29
C SER A 36 -2.78 3.16 -15.24
N ASP A 37 -3.77 4.03 -15.51
CA ASP A 37 -4.31 4.98 -14.52
C ASP A 37 -5.06 4.26 -13.37
N ASP A 38 -5.48 3.02 -13.60
CA ASP A 38 -6.16 2.16 -12.62
C ASP A 38 -5.19 1.55 -11.59
N SER A 39 -3.88 1.73 -11.76
CA SER A 39 -2.89 1.37 -10.73
C SER A 39 -3.21 2.00 -9.37
N SER A 40 -3.92 3.14 -9.36
CA SER A 40 -4.35 3.80 -8.12
C SER A 40 -5.31 2.99 -7.26
N SER A 41 -6.15 2.11 -7.84
CA SER A 41 -7.10 1.27 -7.10
C SER A 41 -6.40 0.05 -6.49
N LEU A 42 -5.48 -0.58 -7.23
CA LEU A 42 -4.62 -1.66 -6.74
C LEU A 42 -3.66 -1.20 -5.65
N ILE A 43 -3.05 -0.02 -5.81
CA ILE A 43 -2.22 0.61 -4.78
C ILE A 43 -3.05 0.89 -3.52
N LYS A 44 -4.33 1.26 -3.63
CA LYS A 44 -5.20 1.45 -2.46
C LYS A 44 -5.47 0.14 -1.74
N GLU A 45 -5.72 -0.95 -2.46
CA GLU A 45 -5.92 -2.26 -1.86
C GLU A 45 -4.67 -2.75 -1.13
N GLU A 46 -3.51 -2.68 -1.78
CA GLU A 46 -2.25 -3.10 -1.15
C GLU A 46 -1.92 -2.24 0.08
N ARG A 47 -2.12 -0.92 0.00
CA ARG A 47 -1.99 -0.02 1.15
C ARG A 47 -2.94 -0.40 2.28
N THR A 48 -4.19 -0.77 1.95
CA THR A 48 -5.17 -1.22 2.94
C THR A 48 -4.71 -2.50 3.61
N GLN A 49 -4.19 -3.47 2.85
CA GLN A 49 -3.65 -4.72 3.39
C GLN A 49 -2.43 -4.53 4.28
N ILE A 50 -1.57 -3.56 3.97
CA ILE A 50 -0.45 -3.18 4.84
C ILE A 50 -0.98 -2.61 6.16
N ILE A 51 -1.96 -1.70 6.11
CA ILE A 51 -2.57 -1.11 7.30
C ILE A 51 -3.24 -2.18 8.17
N ILE A 52 -3.99 -3.11 7.56
CA ILE A 52 -4.64 -4.21 8.28
C ILE A 52 -3.61 -5.05 9.04
N ARG A 53 -2.51 -5.45 8.38
CA ARG A 53 -1.44 -6.23 9.03
C ARG A 53 -0.84 -5.52 10.25
N ILE A 54 -0.56 -4.22 10.12
CA ILE A 54 -0.04 -3.41 11.23
C ILE A 54 -1.05 -3.36 12.39
N LEU A 55 -2.34 -3.22 12.08
CA LEU A 55 -3.40 -3.19 13.08
C LEU A 55 -3.56 -4.56 13.78
N ASP A 56 -3.48 -5.65 13.03
CA ASP A 56 -3.59 -7.00 13.57
C ASP A 56 -2.45 -7.27 14.58
N GLU A 57 -1.20 -6.96 14.22
CA GLU A 57 -0.05 -7.07 15.12
C GLU A 57 -0.24 -6.23 16.40
N ALA A 58 -0.71 -4.98 16.25
CA ALA A 58 -0.96 -4.10 17.39
C ALA A 58 -2.09 -4.62 18.30
N ILE A 59 -3.15 -5.20 17.73
CA ILE A 59 -4.27 -5.77 18.48
C ILE A 59 -3.84 -7.05 19.20
N GLU A 60 -3.04 -7.91 18.57
CA GLU A 60 -2.49 -9.11 19.22
C GLU A 60 -1.62 -8.74 20.42
N GLU A 61 -0.76 -7.73 20.30
CA GLU A 61 0.07 -7.25 21.41
C GLU A 61 -0.81 -6.67 22.53
N ALA A 62 -1.83 -5.88 22.17
CA ALA A 62 -2.76 -5.31 23.13
C ALA A 62 -3.54 -6.39 23.88
N LYS A 63 -3.99 -7.46 23.20
CA LYS A 63 -4.72 -8.58 23.79
C LYS A 63 -3.97 -9.27 24.93
N LYS A 64 -2.63 -9.24 24.95
CA LYS A 64 -1.82 -9.81 26.05
C LYS A 64 -2.11 -9.17 27.41
N PHE A 65 -2.62 -7.93 27.40
CA PHE A 65 -2.99 -7.19 28.61
C PHE A 65 -4.46 -7.37 28.99
N ASN A 66 -5.17 -8.30 28.33
CA ASN A 66 -6.58 -8.59 28.54
C ASN A 66 -7.57 -7.39 28.40
N PRO A 67 -7.34 -6.42 27.48
CA PRO A 67 -8.27 -5.33 27.27
C PRO A 67 -9.57 -5.84 26.64
N ASP A 68 -10.69 -5.19 26.99
CA ASP A 68 -11.93 -5.42 26.26
C ASP A 68 -11.88 -4.79 24.86
N SER A 69 -12.65 -5.34 23.92
CA SER A 69 -12.73 -4.84 22.56
C SER A 69 -13.22 -3.38 22.50
N ALA A 70 -14.07 -2.95 23.44
CA ALA A 70 -14.49 -1.55 23.52
C ALA A 70 -13.35 -0.62 23.96
N GLU A 71 -12.46 -1.12 24.82
CA GLU A 71 -11.31 -0.36 25.32
C GLU A 71 -10.26 -0.15 24.22
N ILE A 72 -9.95 -1.19 23.44
CA ILE A 72 -9.06 -1.07 22.27
C ILE A 72 -9.58 -0.02 21.28
N ARG A 73 -10.89 -0.07 20.95
CA ARG A 73 -11.52 0.92 20.06
C ARG A 73 -11.42 2.35 20.60
N LYS A 74 -11.64 2.54 21.90
CA LYS A 74 -11.55 3.85 22.56
C LYS A 74 -10.13 4.40 22.55
N LEU A 75 -9.14 3.56 22.83
CA LEU A 75 -7.72 3.93 22.81
C LEU A 75 -7.27 4.30 21.40
N PHE A 76 -7.68 3.54 20.40
CA PHE A 76 -7.37 3.82 18.99
C PHE A 76 -7.97 5.16 18.54
N ALA A 77 -9.26 5.39 18.81
CA ALA A 77 -9.94 6.64 18.49
C ALA A 77 -9.26 7.85 19.16
N LYS A 78 -8.93 7.73 20.46
CA LYS A 78 -8.20 8.78 21.20
C LYS A 78 -6.84 9.07 20.57
N ARG A 79 -6.12 8.05 20.09
CA ARG A 79 -4.80 8.22 19.49
C ARG A 79 -4.85 8.87 18.11
N ILE A 80 -5.88 8.57 17.30
CA ILE A 80 -6.12 9.24 16.02
C ILE A 80 -6.27 10.74 16.24
N THR A 81 -7.15 11.17 17.14
CA THR A 81 -7.40 12.61 17.42
C THR A 81 -6.12 13.33 17.86
N LEU A 82 -5.33 12.73 18.76
CA LEU A 82 -4.07 13.32 19.22
C LEU A 82 -3.00 13.43 18.12
N THR A 83 -3.01 12.50 17.15
CA THR A 83 -2.08 12.51 16.03
C THR A 83 -2.47 13.57 14.99
N GLU A 84 -3.77 13.79 14.78
CA GLU A 84 -4.30 14.84 13.90
C GLU A 84 -4.05 16.25 14.47
N GLU A 85 -4.21 16.42 15.78
CA GLU A 85 -3.91 17.68 16.47
C GLU A 85 -2.42 18.03 16.44
N SER A 86 -1.54 17.03 16.57
CA SER A 86 -0.08 17.24 16.47
C SER A 86 0.37 17.61 15.06
N LYS A 87 -0.30 17.12 14.01
CA LYS A 87 0.01 17.50 12.61
C LYS A 87 -0.43 18.94 12.29
N ARG A 88 -1.57 19.39 12.80
CA ARG A 88 -2.06 20.78 12.62
C ARG A 88 -1.21 21.85 13.31
N GLY A 89 -0.43 21.48 14.33
CA GLY A 89 0.51 22.39 14.99
C GLY A 89 1.81 22.64 14.21
N GLY A 90 2.16 21.77 13.24
CA GLY A 90 3.40 21.85 12.47
C GLY A 90 3.35 22.75 11.23
N GLU A 91 2.17 23.07 10.70
CA GLU A 91 2.01 23.86 9.47
C GLU A 91 1.92 25.38 9.70
N LYS A 92 2.08 25.87 10.94
CA LYS A 92 2.00 27.31 11.27
C LYS A 92 3.35 28.01 11.45
N ASN A 93 4.47 27.32 11.25
CA ASN A 93 5.80 27.92 11.32
C ASN A 93 6.61 27.58 10.05
N GLU A 94 6.27 28.21 8.93
CA GLU A 94 7.21 28.46 7.83
C GLU A 94 6.86 29.79 7.15
#